data_AF-A0A7Y4KTN9-F1
#
_entry.id   AF-A0A7Y4KTN9-F1
#
_cell.length_a   1.000
_cell.length_b   1.000
_cell.length_c   1.000
_cell.angle_alpha   90.00
_cell.angle_beta   90.00
_cell.angle_gamma   90.00
#
_symmetry.space_group_name_H-M   'P 1'
#
loop_
_entity.id
_entity.type
_entity.pdbx_description
1 polymer ?
#
loop_
_entity_poly.entity_id
_entity_poly.type
_entity_poly.pdbx_seq_one_letter_code
_entity_poly.pdbx_strand_id
1 'polypeptide(L)'
;AGGATAGANGGDGYNASNTRGAAGSQQPSTFTPLIGGCAGGQGGGSVNAAGGLGGAGGGALQISVARTLTVGKVLSVSGGGGLGGKASASPAQSAGGGGGGSGGRIVLEAFQVTLTSDARLTANGGGGGEGAGAGSGAANAGENGLSGSENGNSIATGGAGAATTGGNGGSGGTSSPPTSGANGTTVVLGDGGGGGGGGAAGSIHLRSIRSCTLNDAILSPVPTGGCPAP
;
A
#
# COMPACT_ATOMS: atom_id res chain seq x y z
N ALA A 1 8.37 -1.15 -0.51
CA ALA A 1 9.33 -0.83 0.56
C ALA A 1 8.56 -0.11 1.64
N GLY A 2 8.82 -0.29 2.95
CA GLY A 2 7.99 0.34 4.00
C GLY A 2 8.67 0.43 5.36
N GLY A 3 8.07 1.21 6.27
CA GLY A 3 8.65 1.54 7.58
C GLY A 3 8.58 0.39 8.60
N ALA A 4 7.50 -0.41 8.59
CA ALA A 4 7.31 -1.51 9.54
C ALA A 4 7.54 -2.90 8.90
N THR A 5 7.26 -3.07 7.61
CA THR A 5 7.44 -4.33 6.88
C THR A 5 8.02 -4.08 5.49
N ALA A 6 8.49 -5.14 4.83
CA ALA A 6 8.65 -5.12 3.37
C ALA A 6 7.27 -4.98 2.68
N GLY A 7 7.27 -4.49 1.44
CA GLY A 7 6.08 -4.61 0.57
C GLY A 7 5.87 -6.05 0.15
N ALA A 8 4.77 -6.35 -0.53
CA ALA A 8 4.54 -7.70 -1.07
C ALA A 8 4.99 -7.82 -2.53
N ASN A 9 5.28 -9.06 -2.96
CA ASN A 9 5.56 -9.34 -4.38
C ASN A 9 4.29 -9.16 -5.23
N GLY A 10 4.46 -8.77 -6.49
CA GLY A 10 3.43 -8.96 -7.50
C GLY A 10 3.27 -10.44 -7.89
N GLY A 11 2.25 -10.72 -8.70
CA GLY A 11 2.06 -12.00 -9.36
C GLY A 11 2.81 -12.09 -10.68
N ASP A 12 3.05 -13.31 -11.13
CA ASP A 12 3.52 -13.59 -12.49
C ASP A 12 2.37 -13.35 -13.49
N GLY A 13 2.70 -13.07 -14.75
CA GLY A 13 1.73 -13.22 -15.84
C GLY A 13 1.38 -14.69 -16.06
N TYR A 14 0.48 -14.97 -17.00
CA TYR A 14 0.09 -16.36 -17.32
C TYR A 14 1.28 -17.27 -17.67
N ASN A 15 2.34 -16.70 -18.28
CA ASN A 15 3.59 -17.40 -18.51
C ASN A 15 4.49 -17.26 -17.27
N ALA A 16 4.58 -18.33 -16.49
CA ALA A 16 5.39 -18.39 -15.26
C ALA A 16 6.91 -18.22 -15.49
N SER A 17 7.38 -18.20 -16.75
CA SER A 17 8.77 -17.85 -17.08
C SER A 17 9.03 -16.33 -17.02
N ASN A 18 7.97 -15.51 -16.95
CA ASN A 18 8.09 -14.06 -16.78
C ASN A 18 8.30 -13.71 -15.31
N THR A 19 9.27 -12.84 -15.03
CA THR A 19 9.59 -12.44 -13.65
C THR A 19 8.49 -11.57 -13.05
N ARG A 20 7.88 -11.99 -11.93
CA ARG A 20 7.05 -11.10 -11.09
C ARG A 20 7.80 -9.87 -10.60
N GLY A 21 7.03 -8.82 -10.29
CA GLY A 21 7.53 -7.66 -9.55
C GLY A 21 7.98 -8.06 -8.14
N ALA A 22 9.23 -7.74 -7.79
CA ALA A 22 9.77 -8.03 -6.46
C ALA A 22 9.17 -7.10 -5.38
N ALA A 23 9.03 -7.64 -4.18
CA ALA A 23 8.70 -6.88 -2.97
C ALA A 23 9.72 -5.75 -2.75
N GLY A 24 9.24 -4.54 -2.51
CA GLY A 24 10.15 -3.45 -2.14
C GLY A 24 10.69 -3.63 -0.71
N SER A 25 11.97 -3.35 -0.54
CA SER A 25 12.73 -3.57 0.71
C SER A 25 12.15 -2.90 1.96
N GLN A 26 12.28 -3.53 3.12
CA GLN A 26 11.96 -2.88 4.38
C GLN A 26 12.95 -1.72 4.63
N GLN A 27 12.45 -0.57 5.07
CA GLN A 27 13.30 0.53 5.51
C GLN A 27 14.00 0.16 6.83
N PRO A 28 15.22 0.67 7.08
CA PRO A 28 15.92 0.41 8.34
C PRO A 28 15.06 0.73 9.57
N SER A 29 15.13 -0.13 10.58
CA SER A 29 14.45 0.07 11.87
C SER A 29 15.07 1.19 12.72
N THR A 30 16.26 1.68 12.33
CA THR A 30 16.89 2.83 12.97
C THR A 30 16.08 4.09 12.72
N PHE A 31 15.84 4.85 13.80
CA PHE A 31 15.06 6.08 13.75
C PHE A 31 15.83 7.17 12.98
N THR A 32 15.43 7.40 11.74
CA THR A 32 15.81 8.57 10.95
C THR A 32 14.60 9.47 10.76
N PRO A 33 14.58 10.69 11.31
CA PRO A 33 13.47 11.64 11.11
C PRO A 33 13.17 11.85 9.63
N LEU A 34 11.88 11.98 9.30
CA LEU A 34 11.38 12.48 8.01
C LEU A 34 11.66 11.62 6.76
N ILE A 35 11.75 10.29 6.90
CA ILE A 35 11.69 9.39 5.74
C ILE A 35 10.22 9.01 5.48
N GLY A 36 9.73 9.36 4.29
CA GLY A 36 8.40 8.97 3.82
C GLY A 36 8.31 7.51 3.37
N GLY A 37 7.12 7.11 2.93
CA GLY A 37 6.90 5.83 2.28
C GLY A 37 7.50 5.80 0.88
N CYS A 38 7.83 4.61 0.41
CA CYS A 38 8.22 4.38 -0.98
C CYS A 38 6.99 4.16 -1.87
N ALA A 39 7.10 4.59 -3.13
CA ALA A 39 6.14 4.28 -4.17
C ALA A 39 6.11 2.78 -4.48
N GLY A 40 4.96 2.31 -4.98
CA GLY A 40 4.79 0.97 -5.53
C GLY A 40 5.52 0.79 -6.86
N GLY A 41 5.85 -0.45 -7.19
CA GLY A 41 6.45 -0.78 -8.49
C GLY A 41 5.44 -0.68 -9.63
N GLN A 42 5.90 -0.30 -10.82
CA GLN A 42 5.07 -0.37 -12.03
C GLN A 42 4.86 -1.83 -12.44
N GLY A 43 3.68 -2.15 -12.95
CA GLY A 43 3.40 -3.45 -13.54
C GLY A 43 4.19 -3.68 -14.83
N GLY A 44 4.50 -4.94 -15.15
CA GLY A 44 5.07 -5.28 -16.45
C GLY A 44 4.09 -5.03 -17.58
N GLY A 45 4.56 -4.58 -18.75
CA GLY A 45 3.70 -4.28 -19.89
C GLY A 45 4.45 -4.28 -21.21
N SER A 46 3.73 -3.97 -22.29
CA SER A 46 4.22 -3.85 -23.65
C SER A 46 3.85 -2.49 -24.24
N VAL A 47 4.33 -2.21 -25.45
CA VAL A 47 3.94 -1.01 -26.23
C VAL A 47 2.44 -0.91 -26.50
N ASN A 48 1.71 -2.04 -26.59
CA ASN A 48 0.26 -2.00 -26.83
C ASN A 48 -0.57 -2.21 -25.54
N ALA A 49 0.05 -2.58 -24.42
CA ALA A 49 -0.62 -2.77 -23.14
C ALA A 49 0.29 -2.27 -22.01
N ALA A 50 0.10 -1.02 -21.60
CA ALA A 50 0.89 -0.42 -20.54
C ALA A 50 0.61 -1.08 -19.17
N GLY A 51 1.67 -1.33 -18.41
CA GLY A 51 1.56 -1.77 -17.02
C GLY A 51 0.85 -0.75 -16.14
N GLY A 52 0.19 -1.24 -15.08
CA GLY A 52 -0.38 -0.37 -14.07
C GLY A 52 0.70 0.46 -13.38
N LEU A 53 0.47 1.77 -13.21
CA LEU A 53 1.37 2.60 -12.42
C LEU A 53 1.30 2.21 -10.95
N GLY A 54 2.44 2.20 -10.27
CA GLY A 54 2.49 1.95 -8.84
C GLY A 54 1.88 3.10 -8.04
N GLY A 55 1.33 2.79 -6.87
CA GLY A 55 0.76 3.78 -5.96
C GLY A 55 1.80 4.70 -5.33
N ALA A 56 1.42 5.93 -5.01
CA ALA A 56 2.29 6.89 -4.34
C ALA A 56 2.67 6.43 -2.91
N GLY A 57 3.91 6.66 -2.50
CA GLY A 57 4.32 6.46 -1.11
C GLY A 57 3.76 7.55 -0.19
N GLY A 58 3.50 7.20 1.07
CA GLY A 58 3.03 8.14 2.08
C GLY A 58 4.08 9.19 2.47
N GLY A 59 3.63 10.29 3.08
CA GLY A 59 4.52 11.37 3.55
C GLY A 59 5.25 11.07 4.86
N ALA A 60 5.98 12.05 5.38
CA ALA A 60 6.46 12.00 6.75
C ALA A 60 6.03 13.25 7.51
N LEU A 61 5.53 13.07 8.73
CA LEU A 61 5.07 14.14 9.61
C LEU A 61 5.75 14.00 10.96
N GLN A 62 6.42 15.07 11.40
CA GLN A 62 6.93 15.17 12.76
C GLN A 62 6.39 16.44 13.43
N ILE A 63 5.88 16.28 14.66
CA ILE A 63 5.40 17.38 15.50
C ILE A 63 6.12 17.27 16.85
N SER A 64 6.94 18.27 17.18
CA SER A 64 7.63 18.40 18.46
C SER A 64 7.10 19.61 19.22
N VAL A 65 6.62 19.41 20.46
CA VAL A 65 5.98 20.45 21.28
C VAL A 65 6.62 20.49 22.67
N ALA A 66 7.04 21.68 23.12
CA ALA A 66 7.71 21.83 24.42
C ALA A 66 6.85 21.44 25.64
N ARG A 67 5.51 21.50 25.52
CA ARG A 67 4.57 21.23 26.61
C ARG A 67 3.56 20.16 26.21
N THR A 68 2.30 20.53 26.04
CA THR A 68 1.21 19.60 25.75
C THR A 68 0.89 19.61 24.26
N LEU A 69 0.92 18.43 23.65
CA LEU A 69 0.37 18.18 22.32
C LEU A 69 -0.97 17.48 22.47
N THR A 70 -2.04 18.12 22.02
CA THR A 70 -3.37 17.52 21.92
C THR A 70 -3.73 17.28 20.46
N VAL A 71 -4.08 16.03 20.11
CA VAL A 71 -4.56 15.66 18.78
C VAL A 71 -6.02 15.19 18.89
N GLY A 72 -6.89 15.75 18.06
CA GLY A 72 -8.29 15.32 17.94
C GLY A 72 -8.80 15.35 16.52
N LYS A 73 -7.90 15.14 15.57
CA LYS A 73 -8.17 15.11 14.14
C LYS A 73 -7.35 14.01 13.49
N VAL A 74 -7.55 13.86 12.19
CA VAL A 74 -6.81 12.94 11.34
C VAL A 74 -5.41 13.50 11.07
N LEU A 75 -4.40 12.66 11.30
CA LEU A 75 -3.04 12.79 10.80
C LEU A 75 -2.75 11.55 9.95
N SER A 76 -2.77 11.69 8.63
CA SER A 76 -2.55 10.58 7.71
C SER A 76 -1.29 10.79 6.87
N VAL A 77 -0.53 9.72 6.75
CA VAL A 77 0.57 9.53 5.81
C VAL A 77 0.42 8.19 5.09
N SER A 78 -0.82 7.77 4.83
CA SER A 78 -1.11 6.50 4.14
C SER A 78 -0.61 6.52 2.69
N GLY A 79 -0.27 5.33 2.17
CA GLY A 79 0.14 5.13 0.78
C GLY A 79 -1.05 5.00 -0.18
N GLY A 80 -0.83 5.34 -1.43
CA GLY A 80 -1.84 5.24 -2.50
C GLY A 80 -1.97 3.82 -3.07
N GLY A 81 -3.14 3.51 -3.64
CA GLY A 81 -3.37 2.28 -4.38
C GLY A 81 -2.63 2.24 -5.72
N GLY A 82 -2.26 1.04 -6.18
CA GLY A 82 -1.70 0.82 -7.52
C GLY A 82 -2.78 0.79 -8.59
N LEU A 83 -2.46 1.26 -9.79
CA LEU A 83 -3.40 1.22 -10.92
C LEU A 83 -3.48 -0.19 -11.52
N GLY A 84 -4.64 -0.54 -12.08
CA GLY A 84 -4.81 -1.77 -12.83
C GLY A 84 -4.05 -1.76 -14.17
N GLY A 85 -3.66 -2.95 -14.63
CA GLY A 85 -2.99 -3.14 -15.91
C GLY A 85 -3.89 -2.76 -17.10
N LYS A 86 -3.31 -2.30 -18.20
CA LYS A 86 -4.04 -2.04 -19.45
C LYS A 86 -4.08 -3.28 -20.34
N ALA A 87 -5.06 -3.32 -21.23
CA ALA A 87 -5.26 -4.40 -22.19
C ALA A 87 -5.37 -3.84 -23.61
N SER A 88 -4.98 -4.63 -24.61
CA SER A 88 -5.26 -4.39 -26.03
C SER A 88 -5.90 -5.62 -26.66
N ALA A 89 -6.88 -5.38 -27.53
CA ALA A 89 -7.60 -6.45 -28.24
C ALA A 89 -6.86 -6.91 -29.51
N SER A 90 -6.00 -6.06 -30.10
CA SER A 90 -5.27 -6.35 -31.33
C SER A 90 -3.95 -5.56 -31.39
N PRO A 91 -2.80 -6.22 -31.18
CA PRO A 91 -2.65 -7.62 -30.77
C PRO A 91 -3.20 -7.86 -29.37
N ALA A 92 -3.68 -9.08 -29.09
CA ALA A 92 -4.14 -9.47 -27.76
C ALA A 92 -2.96 -9.38 -26.78
N GLN A 93 -3.00 -8.40 -25.88
CA GLN A 93 -1.93 -8.15 -24.92
C GLN A 93 -2.50 -7.69 -23.59
N SER A 94 -1.94 -8.22 -22.52
CA SER A 94 -2.34 -7.96 -21.14
C SER A 94 -1.14 -7.49 -20.34
N ALA A 95 -1.31 -6.42 -19.59
CA ALA A 95 -0.28 -5.91 -18.69
C ALA A 95 -0.54 -6.31 -17.23
N GLY A 96 0.50 -6.32 -16.41
CA GLY A 96 0.39 -6.52 -14.97
C GLY A 96 -0.11 -5.27 -14.25
N GLY A 97 -0.70 -5.48 -13.07
CA GLY A 97 -1.12 -4.40 -12.18
C GLY A 97 0.06 -3.71 -11.49
N GLY A 98 -0.11 -2.43 -11.16
CA GLY A 98 0.85 -1.66 -10.37
C GLY A 98 0.82 -2.04 -8.89
N GLY A 99 1.96 -2.05 -8.22
CA GLY A 99 2.04 -2.31 -6.78
C GLY A 99 1.48 -1.17 -5.94
N GLY A 100 0.98 -1.48 -4.75
CA GLY A 100 0.53 -0.48 -3.78
C GLY A 100 1.68 0.35 -3.20
N GLY A 101 1.43 1.63 -2.95
CA GLY A 101 2.36 2.51 -2.25
C GLY A 101 2.38 2.22 -0.75
N SER A 102 3.55 2.35 -0.12
CA SER A 102 3.66 2.13 1.33
C SER A 102 3.20 3.33 2.14
N GLY A 103 2.73 3.06 3.35
CA GLY A 103 2.53 4.11 4.35
C GLY A 103 3.84 4.78 4.77
N GLY A 104 3.73 6.02 5.20
CA GLY A 104 4.84 6.86 5.61
C GLY A 104 5.11 6.85 7.12
N ARG A 105 5.59 7.97 7.67
CA ARG A 105 5.97 8.05 9.09
C ARG A 105 5.30 9.20 9.83
N ILE A 106 4.75 8.91 11.02
CA ILE A 106 4.27 9.93 11.96
C ILE A 106 5.14 9.87 13.23
N VAL A 107 5.66 11.02 13.65
CA VAL A 107 6.41 11.18 14.90
C VAL A 107 5.76 12.28 15.72
N LEU A 108 5.22 11.94 16.88
CA LEU A 108 4.72 12.92 17.85
C LEU A 108 5.62 12.93 19.08
N GLU A 109 6.15 14.10 19.42
CA GLU A 109 7.00 14.29 20.59
C GLU A 109 6.53 15.48 21.41
N ALA A 110 6.27 15.28 22.70
CA ALA A 110 5.95 16.38 23.59
C ALA A 110 6.33 16.09 25.04
N PHE A 111 6.24 17.09 25.91
CA PHE A 111 6.30 16.85 27.35
C PHE A 111 5.09 16.03 27.82
N GLN A 112 3.90 16.33 27.26
CA GLN A 112 2.67 15.56 27.44
C GLN A 112 1.99 15.35 26.09
N VAL A 113 1.58 14.12 25.78
CA VAL A 113 0.81 13.78 24.56
C VAL A 113 -0.60 13.35 24.96
N THR A 114 -1.61 13.96 24.34
CA THR A 114 -3.01 13.60 24.54
C THR A 114 -3.68 13.38 23.19
N LEU A 115 -4.03 12.13 22.90
CA LEU A 115 -4.88 11.78 21.77
C LEU A 115 -6.32 11.63 22.28
N THR A 116 -7.22 12.41 21.71
CA THR A 116 -8.67 12.31 22.02
C THR A 116 -9.32 11.16 21.25
N SER A 117 -10.58 10.87 21.52
CA SER A 117 -11.39 9.85 20.82
C SER A 117 -11.59 10.12 19.34
N ASP A 118 -11.36 11.35 18.89
CA ASP A 118 -11.43 11.75 17.48
C ASP A 118 -10.07 11.68 16.77
N ALA A 119 -8.99 11.39 17.50
CA ALA A 119 -7.66 11.27 16.92
C ALA A 119 -7.56 10.03 16.04
N ARG A 120 -7.06 10.22 14.82
CA ARG A 120 -6.75 9.15 13.86
C ARG A 120 -5.34 9.36 13.36
N LEU A 121 -4.42 8.46 13.69
CA LEU A 121 -3.07 8.47 13.11
C LEU A 121 -2.95 7.25 12.20
N THR A 122 -2.78 7.48 10.90
CA THR A 122 -2.73 6.41 9.91
C THR A 122 -1.50 6.51 9.03
N ALA A 123 -0.82 5.37 8.87
CA ALA A 123 0.28 5.16 7.94
C ALA A 123 0.09 3.81 7.26
N ASN A 124 -1.11 3.57 6.72
CA ASN A 124 -1.47 2.30 6.08
C ASN A 124 -0.88 2.22 4.66
N GLY A 125 -0.54 1.03 4.21
CA GLY A 125 -0.18 0.78 2.81
C GLY A 125 -1.42 0.71 1.90
N GLY A 126 -1.25 1.06 0.63
CA GLY A 126 -2.27 0.89 -0.41
C GLY A 126 -2.30 -0.52 -0.98
N GLY A 127 -3.43 -0.91 -1.58
CA GLY A 127 -3.58 -2.16 -2.32
C GLY A 127 -2.92 -2.09 -3.71
N GLY A 128 -2.52 -3.24 -4.25
CA GLY A 128 -2.04 -3.36 -5.63
C GLY A 128 -3.20 -3.39 -6.63
N GLY A 129 -2.93 -2.98 -7.87
CA GLY A 129 -3.88 -3.08 -8.98
C GLY A 129 -4.01 -4.50 -9.52
N GLU A 130 -5.14 -4.81 -10.12
CA GLU A 130 -5.39 -6.04 -10.84
C GLU A 130 -4.57 -6.09 -12.15
N GLY A 131 -4.15 -7.27 -12.57
CA GLY A 131 -3.66 -7.48 -13.92
C GLY A 131 -4.77 -7.36 -14.96
N ALA A 132 -4.43 -7.00 -16.20
CA ALA A 132 -5.37 -7.00 -17.32
C ALA A 132 -5.60 -8.42 -17.88
N GLY A 133 -6.65 -8.55 -18.69
CA GLY A 133 -6.93 -9.73 -19.48
C GLY A 133 -7.29 -9.37 -20.92
N ALA A 134 -6.75 -10.08 -21.90
CA ALA A 134 -6.97 -9.83 -23.31
C ALA A 134 -7.06 -11.15 -24.08
N GLY A 135 -8.03 -11.26 -24.98
CA GLY A 135 -8.25 -12.48 -25.75
C GLY A 135 -9.55 -12.49 -26.53
N SER A 136 -9.62 -13.25 -27.62
CA SER A 136 -10.82 -13.37 -28.49
C SER A 136 -11.42 -12.02 -28.95
N GLY A 137 -10.59 -11.01 -29.17
CA GLY A 137 -11.04 -9.66 -29.54
C GLY A 137 -11.56 -8.80 -28.38
N ALA A 138 -11.49 -9.30 -27.14
CA ALA A 138 -11.80 -8.53 -25.93
C ALA A 138 -10.52 -8.01 -25.25
N ALA A 139 -10.62 -6.86 -24.61
CA ALA A 139 -9.58 -6.22 -23.82
C ALA A 139 -10.17 -5.66 -22.53
N ASN A 140 -9.85 -6.31 -21.42
CA ASN A 140 -10.34 -5.96 -20.10
C ASN A 140 -9.17 -5.41 -19.28
N ALA A 141 -9.22 -4.10 -19.00
CA ALA A 141 -8.28 -3.50 -18.06
C ALA A 141 -8.54 -4.04 -16.65
N GLY A 142 -7.49 -4.14 -15.84
CA GLY A 142 -7.65 -4.48 -14.43
C GLY A 142 -8.21 -3.30 -13.62
N GLU A 143 -8.85 -3.61 -12.49
CA GLU A 143 -9.24 -2.61 -11.50
C GLU A 143 -8.03 -2.04 -10.74
N ASN A 144 -8.20 -0.82 -10.26
CA ASN A 144 -7.23 -0.19 -9.36
C ASN A 144 -7.33 -0.79 -7.95
N GLY A 145 -6.21 -0.84 -7.24
CA GLY A 145 -6.19 -1.09 -5.80
C GLY A 145 -6.69 0.14 -5.02
N LEU A 146 -7.21 -0.09 -3.82
CA LEU A 146 -7.61 1.00 -2.93
C LEU A 146 -6.41 1.69 -2.29
N SER A 147 -6.55 2.97 -1.96
CA SER A 147 -5.57 3.68 -1.11
C SER A 147 -5.67 3.22 0.34
N GLY A 148 -4.56 3.33 1.07
CA GLY A 148 -4.53 3.09 2.51
C GLY A 148 -5.51 3.99 3.23
N SER A 149 -6.31 3.42 4.14
CA SER A 149 -7.29 4.17 4.93
C SER A 149 -6.63 5.34 5.67
N GLU A 150 -7.24 6.53 5.57
CA GLU A 150 -6.77 7.77 6.19
C GLU A 150 -7.36 8.04 7.58
N ASN A 151 -8.44 7.36 7.94
CA ASN A 151 -9.21 7.62 9.16
C ASN A 151 -9.51 6.36 9.98
N GLY A 152 -8.92 5.22 9.63
CA GLY A 152 -9.20 3.92 10.21
C GLY A 152 -8.10 2.90 9.98
N ASN A 153 -8.29 1.70 10.51
CA ASN A 153 -7.38 0.55 10.40
C ASN A 153 -7.81 -0.47 9.32
N SER A 154 -8.80 -0.13 8.49
CA SER A 154 -9.26 -0.97 7.40
C SER A 154 -8.14 -1.23 6.40
N ILE A 155 -8.03 -2.49 5.99
CA ILE A 155 -7.08 -2.93 4.97
C ILE A 155 -7.49 -2.34 3.62
N ALA A 156 -6.53 -1.80 2.88
CA ALA A 156 -6.73 -1.42 1.49
C ALA A 156 -6.74 -2.67 0.61
N THR A 157 -7.89 -3.04 0.07
CA THR A 157 -8.01 -4.21 -0.82
C THR A 157 -7.31 -3.93 -2.15
N GLY A 158 -6.73 -4.99 -2.74
CA GLY A 158 -6.25 -4.92 -4.12
C GLY A 158 -7.40 -4.87 -5.12
N GLY A 159 -7.10 -4.47 -6.35
CA GLY A 159 -8.05 -4.51 -7.47
C GLY A 159 -8.41 -5.95 -7.82
N ALA A 160 -9.67 -6.21 -8.15
CA ALA A 160 -10.16 -7.52 -8.53
C ALA A 160 -11.47 -7.44 -9.32
N GLY A 161 -11.66 -8.38 -10.23
CA GLY A 161 -12.97 -8.69 -10.81
C GLY A 161 -13.29 -7.99 -12.13
N ALA A 162 -12.43 -7.11 -12.64
CA ALA A 162 -12.64 -6.53 -13.98
C ALA A 162 -12.07 -7.40 -15.11
N ALA A 163 -10.99 -8.15 -14.85
CA ALA A 163 -10.34 -8.99 -15.85
C ALA A 163 -10.41 -10.46 -15.43
N THR A 164 -11.22 -11.26 -16.12
CA THR A 164 -11.40 -12.69 -15.81
C THR A 164 -10.11 -13.51 -15.79
N THR A 165 -9.12 -13.14 -16.60
CA THR A 165 -7.79 -13.76 -16.62
C THR A 165 -6.75 -12.98 -15.83
N GLY A 166 -7.05 -11.75 -15.41
CA GLY A 166 -6.15 -10.91 -14.64
C GLY A 166 -5.91 -11.46 -13.24
N GLY A 167 -4.67 -11.38 -12.77
CA GLY A 167 -4.35 -11.67 -11.39
C GLY A 167 -4.87 -10.55 -10.47
N ASN A 168 -5.59 -10.91 -9.42
CA ASN A 168 -6.03 -9.96 -8.39
C ASN A 168 -4.84 -9.25 -7.73
N GLY A 169 -5.00 -7.98 -7.40
CA GLY A 169 -4.03 -7.22 -6.64
C GLY A 169 -3.94 -7.68 -5.17
N GLY A 170 -2.77 -7.55 -4.58
CA GLY A 170 -2.51 -7.80 -3.17
C GLY A 170 -3.02 -6.67 -2.28
N SER A 171 -3.42 -6.98 -1.05
CA SER A 171 -3.90 -6.00 -0.07
C SER A 171 -2.76 -5.26 0.61
N GLY A 172 -2.97 -3.97 0.92
CA GLY A 172 -2.02 -3.12 1.64
C GLY A 172 -1.87 -3.51 3.12
N GLY A 173 -0.71 -3.18 3.69
CA GLY A 173 -0.36 -3.48 5.08
C GLY A 173 -0.96 -2.48 6.06
N THR A 174 -1.39 -2.99 7.22
CA THR A 174 -1.84 -2.21 8.39
C THR A 174 -1.11 -2.76 9.62
N SER A 175 -1.83 -3.20 10.65
CA SER A 175 -1.30 -4.12 11.68
C SER A 175 -1.05 -5.52 11.12
N SER A 176 -1.70 -5.87 10.01
CA SER A 176 -1.45 -7.10 9.25
C SER A 176 -0.45 -6.84 8.11
N PRO A 177 0.41 -7.82 7.77
CA PRO A 177 1.34 -7.67 6.65
C PRO A 177 0.60 -7.53 5.31
N PRO A 178 1.18 -6.83 4.32
CA PRO A 178 0.61 -6.77 2.98
C PRO A 178 0.61 -8.17 2.33
N THR A 179 -0.30 -8.40 1.38
CA THR A 179 -0.38 -9.67 0.65
C THR A 179 0.12 -9.54 -0.78
N SER A 180 0.59 -10.65 -1.34
CA SER A 180 1.07 -10.70 -2.72
C SER A 180 -0.09 -10.60 -3.72
N GLY A 181 0.21 -10.04 -4.89
CA GLY A 181 -0.69 -10.14 -6.04
C GLY A 181 -0.79 -11.58 -6.53
N ALA A 182 -1.95 -11.93 -7.07
CA ALA A 182 -2.18 -13.24 -7.67
C ALA A 182 -1.60 -13.30 -9.09
N ASN A 183 -1.27 -14.51 -9.55
CA ASN A 183 -0.82 -14.73 -10.91
C ASN A 183 -1.98 -14.55 -11.90
N GLY A 184 -1.66 -14.09 -13.11
CA GLY A 184 -2.60 -14.12 -14.23
C GLY A 184 -2.89 -15.56 -14.66
N THR A 185 -4.06 -15.77 -15.26
CA THR A 185 -4.48 -17.06 -15.81
C THR A 185 -4.64 -16.98 -17.33
N THR A 186 -5.08 -18.07 -17.95
CA THR A 186 -5.28 -18.18 -19.39
C THR A 186 -6.64 -18.83 -19.69
N VAL A 187 -7.24 -18.41 -20.80
CA VAL A 187 -8.36 -19.09 -21.46
C VAL A 187 -7.95 -19.44 -22.89
N VAL A 188 -8.71 -20.30 -23.58
CA VAL A 188 -8.40 -20.90 -24.90
C VAL A 188 -7.83 -19.92 -25.95
N LEU A 189 -8.12 -18.61 -25.83
CA LEU A 189 -7.64 -17.56 -26.71
C LEU A 189 -7.32 -16.24 -25.96
N GLY A 190 -6.91 -16.31 -24.68
CA GLY A 190 -6.66 -15.11 -23.88
C GLY A 190 -5.68 -15.28 -22.74
N ASP A 191 -4.94 -14.22 -22.48
CA ASP A 191 -3.81 -14.16 -21.56
C ASP A 191 -4.08 -13.17 -20.43
N GLY A 192 -3.57 -13.47 -19.24
CA GLY A 192 -3.70 -12.65 -18.04
C GLY A 192 -2.38 -12.06 -17.58
N GLY A 193 -2.40 -10.77 -17.23
CA GLY A 193 -1.32 -10.14 -16.48
C GLY A 193 -1.39 -10.49 -15.00
N GLY A 194 -0.23 -10.50 -14.32
CA GLY A 194 -0.17 -10.69 -12.86
C GLY A 194 -0.65 -9.45 -12.09
N GLY A 195 -1.22 -9.67 -10.91
CA GLY A 195 -1.65 -8.59 -10.03
C GLY A 195 -0.47 -7.89 -9.33
N GLY A 196 -0.63 -6.61 -9.03
CA GLY A 196 0.35 -5.86 -8.24
C GLY A 196 0.35 -6.30 -6.77
N GLY A 197 1.53 -6.31 -6.12
CA GLY A 197 1.64 -6.58 -4.68
C GLY A 197 1.16 -5.41 -3.82
N GLY A 198 0.69 -5.70 -2.60
CA GLY A 198 0.29 -4.68 -1.64
C GLY A 198 1.45 -3.84 -1.10
N GLY A 199 1.17 -2.57 -0.80
CA GLY A 199 2.09 -1.64 -0.16
C GLY A 199 2.25 -1.93 1.33
N ALA A 200 3.47 -1.76 1.85
CA ALA A 200 3.76 -2.00 3.27
C ALA A 200 3.12 -0.95 4.19
N ALA A 201 2.92 -1.33 5.46
CA ALA A 201 2.60 -0.37 6.50
C ALA A 201 3.80 0.55 6.79
N GLY A 202 3.47 1.80 7.11
CA GLY A 202 4.39 2.82 7.58
C GLY A 202 4.73 2.65 9.06
N SER A 203 4.96 3.75 9.77
CA SER A 203 5.32 3.71 11.19
C SER A 203 4.77 4.90 11.95
N ILE A 204 4.28 4.67 13.17
CA ILE A 204 3.88 5.72 14.10
C ILE A 204 4.81 5.63 15.31
N HIS A 205 5.36 6.78 15.72
CA HIS A 205 6.23 6.88 16.89
C HIS A 205 5.70 7.96 17.83
N LEU A 206 5.42 7.58 19.07
CA LEU A 206 4.91 8.46 20.12
C LEU A 206 5.92 8.57 21.25
N ARG A 207 6.40 9.78 21.51
CA ARG A 207 7.34 10.09 22.58
C ARG A 207 6.74 11.12 23.53
N SER A 208 6.73 10.79 24.82
CA SER A 208 6.36 11.72 25.89
C SER A 208 7.40 11.71 27.00
N ILE A 209 7.54 12.82 27.72
CA ILE A 209 8.46 12.93 28.87
C ILE A 209 7.71 12.73 30.20
N ARG A 210 6.48 13.24 30.32
CA ARG A 210 5.69 13.22 31.57
C ARG A 210 4.46 12.32 31.50
N SER A 211 3.65 12.45 30.45
CA SER A 211 2.42 11.66 30.31
C SER A 211 2.04 11.45 28.86
N CYS A 212 1.38 10.32 28.61
CA CYS A 212 0.79 9.98 27.33
C CYS A 212 -0.59 9.36 27.54
N THR A 213 -1.62 9.95 26.93
CA THR A 213 -3.01 9.51 27.05
C THR A 213 -3.57 9.22 25.67
N LEU A 214 -4.09 8.01 25.47
CA LEU A 214 -4.66 7.52 24.21
C LEU A 214 -6.15 7.21 24.41
N ASN A 215 -7.01 8.23 24.45
CA ASN A 215 -8.44 8.06 24.74
C ASN A 215 -9.17 7.47 23.52
N ASP A 216 -9.12 6.16 23.31
CA ASP A 216 -9.77 5.46 22.17
C ASP A 216 -9.38 5.98 20.78
N ALA A 217 -8.18 6.55 20.67
CA ALA A 217 -7.62 6.98 19.39
C ALA A 217 -7.38 5.79 18.45
N ILE A 218 -7.64 5.96 17.16
CA ILE A 218 -7.30 4.93 16.16
C ILE A 218 -5.88 5.16 15.68
N LEU A 219 -5.04 4.15 15.86
CA LEU A 219 -3.64 4.14 15.45
C LEU A 219 -3.41 2.93 14.54
N SER A 220 -3.00 3.18 13.29
CA SER A 220 -2.74 2.11 12.32
C SER A 220 -1.54 2.46 11.45
N PRO A 221 -0.42 1.75 11.53
CA PRO A 221 -0.17 0.56 12.36
C PRO A 221 -0.01 0.89 13.85
N VAL A 222 0.18 -0.13 14.68
CA VAL A 222 0.47 0.02 16.11
C VAL A 222 1.65 0.98 16.32
N PRO A 223 1.55 1.98 17.23
CA PRO A 223 2.63 2.91 17.48
C PRO A 223 3.80 2.23 18.20
N THR A 224 4.99 2.79 18.01
CA THR A 224 6.19 2.51 18.81
C THR A 224 6.49 3.70 19.74
N GLY A 225 7.39 3.51 20.69
CA GLY A 225 7.83 4.56 21.62
C GLY A 225 7.34 4.35 23.04
N GLY A 226 7.68 5.29 23.92
CA GLY A 226 7.50 5.17 25.38
C GLY A 226 6.14 5.60 25.91
N CYS A 227 5.18 5.89 25.03
CA CYS A 227 3.78 5.94 25.43
C CYS A 227 3.34 4.51 25.76
N PRO A 228 2.87 4.20 26.99
CA PRO A 228 2.34 2.88 27.27
C PRO A 228 1.26 2.54 26.23
N ALA A 229 1.39 1.38 25.58
CA ALA A 229 0.34 0.86 24.72
C ALA A 229 -0.93 0.67 25.56
N PRO A 230 -2.14 0.85 24.98
CA PRO A 230 -3.39 0.53 25.67
C PRO A 230 -3.44 -0.93 26.10
#